data_AF-A0A368ZID4-F1
#
_entry.id   AF-A0A368ZID4-F1
#
_cell.length_a   1.000
_cell.length_b   1.000
_cell.length_c   1.000
_cell.angle_alpha   90.00
_cell.angle_beta   90.00
_cell.angle_gamma   90.00
#
_symmetry.space_group_name_H-M   'P 1'
#
loop_
_entity.id
_entity.type
_entity.pdbx_description
1 polymer ?
#
loop_
_entity_poly.entity_id
_entity_poly.type
_entity_poly.pdbx_seq_one_letter_code
_entity_poly.pdbx_strand_id
1 'polypeptide(L)'
;MITSVFSKSKPINFIIVAVYVSILFVLTNYSAMLSNMQSGLAVLFKWFLTLFLVFLLDFIVSKNNLTQRNSYAIMTFGLLVGLLPEALKHTDLLLSNLFVIFALRRLISLHSKLHIKKKLFDAAFWIGIAALFYFWAILFFALILVALIYYAQNDIKNVIIPFTGMATALILLMAYNIVFYDVYFNPSDFERYASLDFTAYNSRESILKLTILFSLLVWALFYYFRMIPDKNKKLKPSYFLIAWASVIAVLIALIAPIKNGSEFLFLLAPFAIVMANYMEMISERWFKEVFVGLLIVVPIIGLML
;
A
#
# COMPACT_ATOMS: atom_id res chain seq x y z
N MET A 1 -15.81 20.97 -9.46
CA MET A 1 -15.79 19.90 -8.46
C MET A 1 -14.71 18.91 -8.85
N ILE A 2 -13.75 18.62 -7.96
CA ILE A 2 -12.59 17.78 -8.31
C ILE A 2 -13.05 16.35 -8.59
N THR A 3 -14.04 15.85 -7.83
CA THR A 3 -14.53 14.48 -7.92
C THR A 3 -15.20 14.17 -9.27
N SER A 4 -15.78 15.17 -9.96
CA SER A 4 -16.41 14.92 -11.26
C SER A 4 -15.42 14.50 -12.35
N VAL A 5 -14.16 14.93 -12.27
CA VAL A 5 -13.10 14.54 -13.21
C VAL A 5 -12.79 13.04 -13.08
N PHE A 6 -12.76 12.54 -11.85
CA PHE A 6 -12.40 11.15 -11.52
C PHE A 6 -13.59 10.18 -11.53
N SER A 7 -14.81 10.67 -11.78
CA SER A 7 -16.02 9.85 -11.84
C SER A 7 -16.04 8.80 -12.96
N LYS A 8 -15.19 8.96 -13.98
CA LYS A 8 -15.04 8.02 -15.11
C LYS A 8 -13.58 7.61 -15.26
N SER A 9 -13.32 6.34 -15.52
CA SER A 9 -11.98 5.82 -15.78
C SER A 9 -11.47 6.25 -17.16
N LYS A 10 -10.72 7.36 -17.19
CA LYS A 10 -10.08 7.88 -18.40
C LYS A 10 -8.56 7.88 -18.22
N PRO A 11 -7.77 7.60 -19.28
CA PRO A 11 -6.30 7.66 -19.21
C PRO A 11 -5.77 9.02 -18.70
N ILE A 12 -6.46 10.11 -19.01
CA ILE A 12 -6.09 11.45 -18.53
C ILE A 12 -6.06 11.56 -17.00
N ASN A 13 -6.90 10.80 -16.29
CA ASN A 13 -6.93 10.84 -14.82
C ASN A 13 -5.65 10.26 -14.21
N PHE A 14 -5.09 9.23 -14.83
CA PHE A 14 -3.79 8.68 -14.45
C PHE A 14 -2.69 9.74 -14.64
N ILE A 15 -2.68 10.43 -15.79
CA ILE A 15 -1.70 11.48 -16.08
C ILE A 15 -1.78 12.62 -15.05
N ILE A 16 -2.99 13.07 -14.69
CA ILE A 16 -3.19 14.12 -13.69
C ILE A 16 -2.56 13.73 -12.34
N VAL A 17 -2.81 12.49 -11.88
CA VAL A 17 -2.24 12.02 -10.60
C VAL A 17 -0.74 11.82 -10.71
N ALA A 18 -0.23 11.28 -11.82
CA ALA A 18 1.21 11.09 -12.04
C ALA A 18 1.97 12.42 -12.03
N VAL A 19 1.41 13.47 -12.64
CA VAL A 19 1.98 14.83 -12.60
C VAL A 19 1.96 15.38 -11.18
N TYR A 20 0.82 15.27 -10.48
CA TYR A 20 0.71 15.72 -9.09
C TYR A 20 1.72 15.03 -8.16
N VAL A 21 1.82 13.70 -8.22
CA VAL A 21 2.79 12.92 -7.44
C VAL A 21 4.23 13.26 -7.82
N SER A 22 4.50 13.54 -9.10
CA SER A 22 5.84 13.98 -9.54
C SER A 22 6.23 15.33 -8.95
N ILE A 23 5.31 16.30 -8.93
CA ILE A 23 5.55 17.61 -8.31
C ILE A 23 5.84 17.44 -6.81
N LEU A 24 5.02 16.67 -6.09
CA LEU A 24 5.23 16.37 -4.68
C LEU A 24 6.58 15.70 -4.42
N PHE A 25 6.96 14.74 -5.28
CA PHE A 25 8.21 14.02 -5.16
C PHE A 25 9.41 14.96 -5.27
N VAL A 26 9.40 15.86 -6.27
CA VAL A 26 10.46 16.86 -6.47
C VAL A 26 10.54 17.81 -5.28
N LEU A 27 9.40 18.31 -4.79
CA LEU A 27 9.36 19.19 -3.61
C LEU A 27 9.94 18.50 -2.36
N THR A 28 9.63 17.21 -2.18
CA THR A 28 10.04 16.44 -0.99
C THR A 28 11.52 16.06 -1.02
N ASN A 29 12.08 15.76 -2.20
CA ASN A 29 13.45 15.27 -2.36
C ASN A 29 14.40 16.34 -2.94
N TYR A 30 14.00 17.61 -2.99
CA TYR A 30 14.76 18.69 -3.62
C TYR A 30 16.20 18.80 -3.11
N SER A 31 16.42 18.73 -1.80
CA SER A 31 17.75 18.78 -1.19
C SER A 31 18.64 17.60 -1.60
N ALA A 32 18.07 16.39 -1.66
CA ALA A 32 18.78 15.18 -2.05
C ALA A 32 19.09 15.11 -3.57
N MET A 33 18.29 15.80 -4.39
CA MET A 33 18.55 15.94 -5.83
C MET A 33 19.79 16.78 -6.12
N LEU A 34 20.07 17.79 -5.28
CA LEU A 34 21.15 18.75 -5.50
C LEU A 34 22.48 18.35 -4.86
N SER A 35 22.53 17.28 -4.06
CA SER A 35 23.73 16.95 -3.30
C SER A 35 24.88 16.41 -4.14
N ASN A 36 24.72 15.28 -4.86
CA ASN A 36 25.78 14.59 -5.61
C ASN A 36 25.21 13.73 -6.76
N MET A 37 26.02 13.32 -7.75
CA MET A 37 25.55 12.48 -8.86
C MET A 37 24.97 11.11 -8.42
N GLN A 38 25.60 10.44 -7.46
CA GLN A 38 25.13 9.14 -6.96
C GLN A 38 23.78 9.27 -6.23
N SER A 39 23.57 10.37 -5.50
CA SER A 39 22.27 10.63 -4.86
C SER A 39 21.21 10.97 -5.91
N GLY A 40 21.59 11.67 -7.00
CA GLY A 40 20.71 11.93 -8.14
C GLY A 40 20.13 10.66 -8.77
N LEU A 41 20.97 9.65 -9.05
CA LEU A 41 20.51 8.35 -9.57
C LEU A 41 19.55 7.63 -8.61
N ALA A 42 19.87 7.62 -7.32
CA ALA A 42 19.00 7.03 -6.30
C ALA A 42 17.63 7.74 -6.21
N VAL A 43 17.62 9.07 -6.35
CA VAL A 43 16.37 9.85 -6.36
C VAL A 43 15.55 9.57 -7.61
N LEU A 44 16.17 9.47 -8.79
CA LEU A 44 15.48 9.07 -10.02
C LEU A 44 14.85 7.68 -9.91
N PHE A 45 15.56 6.73 -9.29
CA PHE A 45 15.02 5.39 -9.04
C PHE A 45 13.79 5.44 -8.11
N LYS A 46 13.86 6.20 -7.01
CA LYS A 46 12.70 6.41 -6.10
C LYS A 46 11.51 7.08 -6.81
N TRP A 47 11.77 8.04 -7.69
CA TRP A 47 10.73 8.71 -8.48
C TRP A 47 10.03 7.72 -9.41
N PHE A 48 10.81 6.95 -10.18
CA PHE A 48 10.28 5.91 -11.05
C PHE A 48 9.47 4.87 -10.27
N LEU A 49 10.00 4.42 -9.14
CA LEU A 49 9.32 3.47 -8.25
C LEU A 49 7.98 4.01 -7.75
N THR A 50 7.94 5.29 -7.34
CA THR A 50 6.71 5.94 -6.88
C THR A 50 5.66 6.02 -8.00
N LEU A 51 6.04 6.43 -9.21
CA LEU A 51 5.12 6.44 -10.35
C LEU A 51 4.66 5.03 -10.74
N PHE A 52 5.56 4.05 -10.64
CA PHE A 52 5.22 2.67 -10.88
C PHE A 52 4.21 2.13 -9.87
N LEU A 53 4.26 2.56 -8.60
CA LEU A 53 3.23 2.25 -7.60
C LEU A 53 1.85 2.81 -7.97
N VAL A 54 1.79 4.05 -8.46
CA VAL A 54 0.53 4.66 -8.95
C VAL A 54 -0.03 3.86 -10.12
N PHE A 55 0.81 3.50 -11.09
CA PHE A 55 0.43 2.68 -12.23
C PHE A 55 -0.05 1.28 -11.80
N LEU A 56 0.69 0.65 -10.88
CA LEU A 56 0.38 -0.68 -10.41
C LEU A 56 -0.97 -0.72 -9.67
N LEU A 57 -1.29 0.31 -8.88
CA LEU A 57 -2.60 0.44 -8.25
C LEU A 57 -3.72 0.54 -9.29
N ASP A 58 -3.59 1.42 -10.28
CA ASP A 58 -4.58 1.55 -11.37
C ASP A 58 -4.77 0.21 -12.10
N PHE A 59 -3.67 -0.44 -12.46
CA PHE A 59 -3.69 -1.75 -13.09
C PHE A 59 -4.43 -2.79 -12.23
N ILE A 60 -4.18 -2.85 -10.93
CA ILE A 60 -4.83 -3.81 -10.02
C ILE A 60 -6.34 -3.53 -9.94
N VAL A 61 -6.72 -2.27 -9.76
CA VAL A 61 -8.12 -1.84 -9.64
C VAL A 61 -8.89 -2.15 -10.92
N SER A 62 -8.35 -1.75 -12.06
CA SER A 62 -8.94 -1.95 -13.38
C SER A 62 -8.99 -3.43 -13.77
N LYS A 63 -7.92 -4.20 -13.53
CA LYS A 63 -7.86 -5.62 -13.92
C LYS A 63 -8.81 -6.51 -13.10
N ASN A 64 -9.06 -6.17 -11.83
CA ASN A 64 -9.89 -6.97 -10.93
C ASN A 64 -11.30 -6.40 -10.71
N ASN A 65 -11.69 -5.35 -11.44
CA ASN A 65 -12.99 -4.67 -11.31
C ASN A 65 -13.33 -4.31 -9.84
N LEU A 66 -12.35 -3.78 -9.11
CA LEU A 66 -12.51 -3.44 -7.68
C LEU A 66 -13.35 -2.17 -7.45
N THR A 67 -13.61 -1.42 -8.51
CA THR A 67 -14.41 -0.20 -8.57
C THR A 67 -15.26 -0.23 -9.85
N GLN A 68 -16.39 0.46 -9.90
CA GLN A 68 -17.23 0.58 -11.10
C GLN A 68 -16.67 1.57 -12.14
N ARG A 69 -15.46 1.27 -12.65
CA ARG A 69 -14.81 2.03 -13.73
C ARG A 69 -14.70 3.54 -13.46
N ASN A 70 -14.45 3.91 -12.20
CA ASN A 70 -14.06 5.26 -11.81
C ASN A 70 -12.55 5.30 -11.48
N SER A 71 -11.99 6.50 -11.35
CA SER A 71 -10.58 6.73 -11.01
C SER A 71 -10.40 7.25 -9.58
N TYR A 72 -11.37 7.03 -8.69
CA TYR A 72 -11.30 7.53 -7.31
C TYR A 72 -10.17 6.88 -6.50
N ALA A 73 -9.81 5.63 -6.80
CA ALA A 73 -8.72 4.95 -6.11
C ALA A 73 -7.36 5.63 -6.39
N ILE A 74 -7.06 5.89 -7.66
CA ILE A 74 -5.79 6.54 -8.04
C ILE A 74 -5.74 7.97 -7.49
N MET A 75 -6.87 8.70 -7.56
CA MET A 75 -6.97 10.05 -6.96
C MET A 75 -6.69 10.01 -5.46
N THR A 76 -7.36 9.12 -4.72
CA THR A 76 -7.17 9.01 -3.27
C THR A 76 -5.73 8.62 -2.95
N PHE A 77 -5.14 7.68 -3.69
CA PHE A 77 -3.74 7.30 -3.51
C PHE A 77 -2.80 8.50 -3.67
N GLY A 78 -2.96 9.27 -4.75
CA GLY A 78 -2.16 10.47 -4.98
C GLY A 78 -2.31 11.49 -3.83
N LEU A 79 -3.53 11.75 -3.39
CA LEU A 79 -3.81 12.67 -2.28
C LEU A 79 -3.21 12.17 -0.95
N LEU A 80 -3.26 10.86 -0.67
CA LEU A 80 -2.64 10.29 0.52
C LEU A 80 -1.10 10.36 0.48
N VAL A 81 -0.49 10.24 -0.72
CA VAL A 81 0.95 10.52 -0.90
C VAL A 81 1.26 11.98 -0.55
N GLY A 82 0.39 12.93 -0.92
CA GLY A 82 0.50 14.33 -0.53
C GLY A 82 0.36 14.57 0.98
N LEU A 83 -0.44 13.76 1.67
CA LEU A 83 -0.57 13.80 3.13
C LEU A 83 0.67 13.27 3.86
N LEU A 84 1.35 12.28 3.28
CA LEU A 84 2.47 11.57 3.87
C LEU A 84 3.71 11.60 2.95
N PRO A 85 4.24 12.80 2.61
CA PRO A 85 5.33 12.93 1.65
C PRO A 85 6.62 12.28 2.15
N GLU A 86 6.82 12.18 3.47
CA GLU A 86 7.99 11.54 4.09
C GLU A 86 8.20 10.10 3.61
N ALA A 87 7.13 9.39 3.27
CA ALA A 87 7.20 8.04 2.70
C ALA A 87 8.03 7.95 1.41
N LEU A 88 8.13 9.06 0.66
CA LEU A 88 8.86 9.11 -0.62
C LEU A 88 10.37 9.16 -0.45
N LYS A 89 10.88 9.41 0.76
CA LYS A 89 12.32 9.53 1.03
C LYS A 89 13.00 8.16 1.24
N HIS A 90 12.24 7.18 1.72
CA HIS A 90 12.77 5.89 2.19
C HIS A 90 12.68 4.81 1.12
N THR A 91 13.82 4.46 0.49
CA THR A 91 13.87 3.47 -0.60
C THR A 91 13.40 2.08 -0.15
N ASP A 92 13.81 1.64 1.03
CA ASP A 92 13.50 0.29 1.52
C ASP A 92 12.00 0.10 1.76
N LEU A 93 11.34 1.13 2.30
CA LEU A 93 9.89 1.14 2.45
C LEU A 93 9.17 1.14 1.10
N LEU A 94 9.63 1.93 0.12
CA LEU A 94 9.06 1.93 -1.23
C LEU A 94 9.20 0.56 -1.92
N LEU A 95 10.36 -0.09 -1.81
CA LEU A 95 10.60 -1.42 -2.36
C LEU A 95 9.77 -2.48 -1.65
N SER A 96 9.74 -2.47 -0.31
CA SER A 96 8.89 -3.39 0.45
C SER A 96 7.41 -3.24 0.08
N ASN A 97 6.91 -2.00 0.00
CA ASN A 97 5.54 -1.72 -0.40
C ASN A 97 5.23 -2.18 -1.84
N LEU A 98 6.17 -2.03 -2.77
CA LEU A 98 6.03 -2.57 -4.12
C LEU A 98 5.78 -4.09 -4.10
N PHE A 99 6.60 -4.83 -3.36
CA PHE A 99 6.46 -6.28 -3.26
C PHE A 99 5.18 -6.71 -2.53
N VAL A 100 4.76 -5.98 -1.49
CA VAL A 100 3.45 -6.17 -0.86
C VAL A 100 2.31 -5.97 -1.86
N ILE A 101 2.37 -4.94 -2.70
CA ILE A 101 1.35 -4.68 -3.72
C ILE A 101 1.35 -5.77 -4.81
N PHE A 102 2.52 -6.31 -5.18
CA PHE A 102 2.57 -7.49 -6.05
C PHE A 102 1.93 -8.73 -5.42
N ALA A 103 2.12 -8.96 -4.12
CA ALA A 103 1.46 -10.03 -3.40
C ALA A 103 -0.06 -9.81 -3.36
N LEU A 104 -0.52 -8.61 -3.01
CA LEU A 104 -1.93 -8.22 -3.01
C LEU A 104 -2.58 -8.46 -4.38
N ARG A 105 -1.91 -8.06 -5.47
CA ARG A 105 -2.39 -8.33 -6.84
C ARG A 105 -2.64 -9.81 -7.07
N ARG A 106 -1.71 -10.68 -6.65
CA ARG A 106 -1.84 -12.14 -6.81
C ARG A 106 -3.00 -12.67 -5.99
N LEU A 107 -3.13 -12.26 -4.73
CA LEU A 107 -4.21 -12.68 -3.83
C LEU A 107 -5.59 -12.22 -4.33
N ILE A 108 -5.74 -10.96 -4.73
CA ILE A 108 -7.00 -10.41 -5.26
C ILE A 108 -7.42 -11.14 -6.55
N SER A 109 -6.46 -11.55 -7.38
CA SER A 109 -6.74 -12.27 -8.63
C SER A 109 -7.20 -13.72 -8.41
N LEU A 110 -7.18 -14.25 -7.18
CA LEU A 110 -7.65 -15.61 -6.88
C LEU A 110 -9.14 -15.81 -7.16
N HIS A 111 -9.93 -14.72 -7.20
CA HIS A 111 -11.34 -14.78 -7.57
C HIS A 111 -11.61 -15.42 -8.93
N SER A 112 -10.64 -15.38 -9.85
CA SER A 112 -10.77 -16.02 -11.16
C SER A 112 -10.65 -17.55 -11.10
N LYS A 113 -10.23 -18.12 -9.96
CA LYS A 113 -9.97 -19.56 -9.73
C LYS A 113 -8.93 -20.19 -10.67
N LEU A 114 -8.23 -19.39 -11.46
CA LEU A 114 -7.15 -19.86 -12.35
C LEU A 114 -5.81 -19.87 -11.62
N HIS A 115 -5.04 -20.95 -11.80
CA HIS A 115 -3.68 -21.11 -11.29
C HIS A 115 -3.50 -20.76 -9.80
N ILE A 116 -4.42 -21.25 -8.94
CA ILE A 116 -4.46 -20.97 -7.50
C ILE A 116 -3.08 -21.22 -6.85
N LYS A 117 -2.49 -22.39 -7.11
CA LYS A 117 -1.19 -22.81 -6.59
C LYS A 117 -0.08 -21.80 -6.90
N LYS A 118 0.05 -21.41 -8.18
CA LYS A 118 1.03 -20.42 -8.62
C LYS A 118 0.81 -19.06 -7.95
N LYS A 119 -0.44 -18.60 -7.83
CA LYS A 119 -0.75 -17.31 -7.21
C LYS A 119 -0.43 -17.30 -5.71
N LEU A 120 -0.69 -18.39 -5.00
CA LEU A 120 -0.35 -18.54 -3.59
C LEU A 120 1.16 -18.56 -3.37
N PHE A 121 1.90 -19.30 -4.21
CA PHE A 121 3.36 -19.29 -4.21
C PHE A 121 3.91 -17.88 -4.45
N ASP A 122 3.48 -17.24 -5.54
CA ASP A 122 3.94 -15.89 -5.91
C ASP A 122 3.66 -14.89 -4.79
N ALA A 123 2.47 -14.94 -4.17
CA ALA A 123 2.12 -14.02 -3.09
C ALA A 123 3.04 -14.19 -1.87
N ALA A 124 3.29 -15.42 -1.45
CA ALA A 124 4.20 -15.71 -0.35
C ALA A 124 5.65 -15.32 -0.66
N PHE A 125 6.12 -15.62 -1.88
CA PHE A 125 7.44 -15.24 -2.35
C PHE A 125 7.62 -13.72 -2.32
N TRP A 126 6.66 -12.95 -2.84
CA TRP A 126 6.72 -11.49 -2.81
C TRP A 126 6.67 -10.91 -1.38
N ILE A 127 5.86 -11.48 -0.48
CA ILE A 127 5.86 -11.06 0.94
C ILE A 127 7.21 -11.38 1.60
N GLY A 128 7.80 -12.53 1.28
CA GLY A 128 9.13 -12.90 1.76
C GLY A 128 10.20 -11.89 1.32
N ILE A 129 10.22 -11.51 0.04
CA ILE A 129 11.12 -10.45 -0.46
C ILE A 129 10.81 -9.10 0.22
N ALA A 130 9.53 -8.74 0.39
CA ALA A 130 9.16 -7.49 1.06
C ALA A 130 9.71 -7.39 2.49
N ALA A 131 9.73 -8.52 3.20
CA ALA A 131 10.26 -8.62 4.57
C ALA A 131 11.79 -8.44 4.64
N LEU A 132 12.51 -8.66 3.54
CA LEU A 132 13.96 -8.39 3.47
C LEU A 132 14.28 -6.89 3.46
N PHE A 133 13.40 -6.07 2.87
CA PHE A 133 13.55 -4.61 2.87
C PHE A 133 12.96 -3.97 4.13
N TYR A 134 11.88 -4.54 4.66
CA TYR A 134 11.26 -4.07 5.89
C TYR A 134 10.60 -5.23 6.63
N PHE A 135 11.22 -5.65 7.73
CA PHE A 135 10.88 -6.88 8.47
C PHE A 135 9.37 -7.04 8.74
N TRP A 136 8.71 -5.99 9.23
CA TRP A 136 7.30 -6.04 9.62
C TRP A 136 6.33 -6.27 8.45
N ALA A 137 6.78 -6.13 7.19
CA ALA A 137 5.98 -6.52 6.02
C ALA A 137 5.62 -8.01 6.03
N ILE A 138 6.33 -8.85 6.79
CA ILE A 138 5.98 -10.27 7.00
C ILE A 138 4.56 -10.48 7.52
N LEU A 139 3.98 -9.49 8.24
CA LEU A 139 2.60 -9.58 8.73
C LEU A 139 1.57 -9.72 7.60
N PHE A 140 1.89 -9.27 6.38
CA PHE A 140 1.04 -9.50 5.22
C PHE A 140 0.90 -10.97 4.84
N PHE A 141 1.75 -11.88 5.36
CA PHE A 141 1.58 -13.32 5.20
C PHE A 141 0.23 -13.80 5.75
N ALA A 142 -0.32 -13.12 6.77
CA ALA A 142 -1.66 -13.40 7.28
C ALA A 142 -2.76 -13.26 6.21
N LEU A 143 -2.59 -12.39 5.21
CA LEU A 143 -3.54 -12.28 4.08
C LEU A 143 -3.60 -13.55 3.25
N ILE A 144 -2.52 -14.32 3.18
CA ILE A 144 -2.51 -15.59 2.47
C ILE A 144 -3.40 -16.59 3.20
N LEU A 145 -3.35 -16.61 4.54
CA LEU A 145 -4.23 -17.45 5.35
C LEU A 145 -5.70 -17.07 5.15
N VAL A 146 -6.01 -15.77 5.15
CA VAL A 146 -7.35 -15.25 4.80
C VAL A 146 -7.77 -15.73 3.41
N ALA A 147 -6.87 -15.62 2.41
CA ALA A 147 -7.15 -16.07 1.05
C ALA A 147 -7.42 -17.58 0.96
N LEU A 148 -6.69 -18.39 1.74
CA LEU A 148 -6.89 -19.85 1.78
C LEU A 148 -8.27 -20.22 2.31
N ILE A 149 -8.72 -19.58 3.40
CA ILE A 149 -10.04 -19.81 4.01
C ILE A 149 -11.18 -19.58 2.99
N TYR A 150 -11.04 -18.58 2.13
CA TYR A 150 -12.09 -18.23 1.16
C TYR A 150 -11.97 -18.91 -0.21
N TYR A 151 -10.76 -19.13 -0.72
CA TYR A 151 -10.54 -19.57 -2.11
C TYR A 151 -10.12 -21.03 -2.26
N ALA A 152 -9.55 -21.63 -1.22
CA ALA A 152 -8.83 -22.90 -1.32
C ALA A 152 -9.25 -23.90 -0.24
N GLN A 153 -10.54 -23.90 0.10
CA GLN A 153 -11.11 -24.88 1.03
C GLN A 153 -10.79 -26.31 0.55
N ASN A 154 -10.21 -27.12 1.45
CA ASN A 154 -10.02 -28.57 1.35
C ASN A 154 -8.89 -29.15 0.48
N ASP A 155 -7.88 -28.39 0.04
CA ASP A 155 -6.64 -28.98 -0.53
C ASP A 155 -5.42 -28.63 0.34
N ILE A 156 -4.89 -29.63 1.06
CA ILE A 156 -3.69 -29.53 1.90
C ILE A 156 -2.50 -28.97 1.10
N LYS A 157 -2.41 -29.28 -0.21
CA LYS A 157 -1.34 -28.75 -1.06
C LYS A 157 -1.39 -27.23 -1.13
N ASN A 158 -2.57 -26.63 -1.14
CA ASN A 158 -2.71 -25.17 -1.16
C ASN A 158 -2.23 -24.52 0.13
N VAL A 159 -2.28 -25.23 1.27
CA VAL A 159 -1.77 -24.74 2.55
C VAL A 159 -0.24 -24.76 2.58
N ILE A 160 0.39 -25.80 2.02
CA ILE A 160 1.86 -25.96 2.02
C ILE A 160 2.53 -24.98 1.06
N ILE A 161 1.91 -24.68 -0.08
CA ILE A 161 2.53 -23.88 -1.15
C ILE A 161 3.03 -22.50 -0.69
N PRO A 162 2.27 -21.68 0.06
CA PRO A 162 2.78 -20.43 0.61
C PRO A 162 4.10 -20.57 1.37
N PHE A 163 4.25 -21.62 2.19
CA PHE A 163 5.49 -21.85 2.92
C PHE A 163 6.67 -22.15 1.99
N THR A 164 6.43 -22.86 0.87
CA THR A 164 7.49 -23.07 -0.14
C THR A 164 7.90 -21.76 -0.85
N GLY A 165 6.96 -20.83 -1.08
CA GLY A 165 7.28 -19.50 -1.61
C GLY A 165 8.13 -18.68 -0.65
N MET A 166 7.79 -18.69 0.63
CA MET A 166 8.58 -18.03 1.68
C MET A 166 9.97 -18.66 1.81
N ALA A 167 10.06 -19.99 1.83
CA ALA A 167 11.32 -20.72 1.89
C ALA A 167 12.22 -20.39 0.69
N THR A 168 11.63 -20.22 -0.50
CA THR A 168 12.38 -19.81 -1.70
C THR A 168 13.04 -18.44 -1.51
N ALA A 169 12.31 -17.47 -0.96
CA ALA A 169 12.88 -16.14 -0.67
C ALA A 169 14.03 -16.23 0.37
N LEU A 170 13.90 -17.07 1.39
CA LEU A 170 14.95 -17.30 2.39
C LEU A 170 16.19 -17.99 1.80
N ILE A 171 16.01 -18.97 0.91
CA ILE A 171 17.13 -19.64 0.23
C ILE A 171 17.89 -18.63 -0.65
N LEU A 172 17.18 -17.74 -1.34
CA LEU A 172 17.82 -16.68 -2.13
C LEU A 172 18.62 -15.71 -1.25
N LEU A 173 18.08 -15.35 -0.08
CA LEU A 173 18.81 -14.53 0.91
C LEU A 173 20.09 -15.23 1.38
N MET A 174 20.00 -16.51 1.76
CA MET A 174 21.18 -17.29 2.16
C MET A 174 22.22 -17.35 1.04
N ALA A 175 21.79 -17.59 -0.21
CA ALA A 175 22.69 -17.63 -1.36
C ALA A 175 23.39 -16.29 -1.57
N TYR A 176 22.66 -15.17 -1.45
CA TYR A 176 23.24 -13.83 -1.48
C TYR A 176 24.27 -13.64 -0.36
N ASN A 177 23.93 -13.99 0.88
CA ASN A 177 24.83 -13.81 2.01
C ASN A 177 26.11 -14.64 1.93
N ILE A 178 26.02 -15.88 1.46
CA ILE A 178 27.19 -16.74 1.26
C ILE A 178 28.12 -16.13 0.20
N VAL A 179 27.57 -15.64 -0.91
CA VAL A 179 28.38 -15.10 -2.03
C VAL A 179 29.08 -13.79 -1.67
N PHE A 180 28.43 -12.91 -0.90
CA PHE A 180 28.94 -11.56 -0.64
C PHE A 180 29.55 -11.35 0.75
N TYR A 181 29.15 -12.14 1.75
CA TYR A 181 29.52 -11.92 3.15
C TYR A 181 30.05 -13.19 3.85
N ASP A 182 30.11 -14.34 3.16
CA ASP A 182 30.58 -15.63 3.71
C ASP A 182 29.86 -16.05 5.01
N VAL A 183 28.58 -15.70 5.13
CA VAL A 183 27.71 -16.07 6.26
C VAL A 183 26.36 -16.57 5.75
N TYR A 184 25.67 -17.40 6.54
CA TYR A 184 24.32 -17.85 6.18
C TYR A 184 23.28 -16.74 6.40
N PHE A 185 23.38 -16.03 7.52
CA PHE A 185 22.52 -14.91 7.89
C PHE A 185 23.36 -13.80 8.50
N ASN A 186 23.13 -12.58 8.04
CA ASN A 186 23.69 -11.37 8.62
C ASN A 186 22.75 -10.88 9.74
N PRO A 187 23.26 -10.43 10.90
CA PRO A 187 22.44 -9.80 11.93
C PRO A 187 21.52 -8.66 11.42
N SER A 188 21.92 -7.96 10.35
CA SER A 188 21.11 -6.90 9.73
C SER A 188 19.94 -7.41 8.87
N ASP A 189 19.90 -8.70 8.51
CA ASP A 189 18.85 -9.25 7.63
C ASP A 189 17.45 -9.21 8.26
N PHE A 190 17.39 -9.22 9.58
CA PHE A 190 16.14 -9.25 10.34
C PHE A 190 16.19 -8.26 11.48
N GLU A 191 16.26 -6.97 11.17
CA GLU A 191 16.07 -5.93 12.18
C GLU A 191 14.62 -5.95 12.70
N ARG A 192 14.43 -6.47 13.91
CA ARG A 192 13.10 -6.67 14.53
C ARG A 192 12.72 -5.55 15.49
N TYR A 193 13.31 -4.36 15.33
CA TYR A 193 13.02 -3.24 16.21
C TYR A 193 11.55 -2.85 16.06
N ALA A 194 10.83 -2.91 17.17
CA ALA A 194 9.49 -2.35 17.32
C ALA A 194 9.54 -1.20 18.32
N SER A 195 8.77 -0.16 18.04
CA SER A 195 8.58 0.95 18.98
C SER A 195 7.10 1.27 19.12
N LEU A 196 6.67 1.38 20.38
CA LEU A 196 5.36 1.93 20.77
C LEU A 196 5.49 3.35 21.33
N ASP A 197 6.63 4.00 21.11
CA ASP A 197 6.83 5.40 21.43
C ASP A 197 6.24 6.28 20.31
N PHE A 198 5.20 7.04 20.65
CA PHE A 198 4.53 7.98 19.73
C PHE A 198 4.89 9.44 20.00
N THR A 199 5.90 9.71 20.84
CA THR A 199 6.33 11.09 21.18
C THR A 199 6.69 11.92 19.95
N ALA A 200 7.26 11.30 18.91
CA ALA A 200 7.57 11.95 17.63
C ALA A 200 6.34 12.55 16.93
N TYR A 201 5.13 12.09 17.26
CA TYR A 201 3.88 12.62 16.73
C TYR A 201 3.22 13.68 17.60
N ASN A 202 3.84 14.12 18.69
CA ASN A 202 3.27 15.15 19.57
C ASN A 202 3.38 16.59 19.01
N SER A 203 3.55 16.74 17.69
CA SER A 203 3.50 18.04 17.01
C SER A 203 2.07 18.33 16.53
N ARG A 204 1.69 19.61 16.46
CA ARG A 204 0.35 20.02 15.98
C ARG A 204 0.09 19.54 14.55
N GLU A 205 1.12 19.62 13.70
CA GLU A 205 1.08 19.13 12.32
C GLU A 205 0.78 17.62 12.27
N SER A 206 1.55 16.80 13.01
CA SER A 206 1.39 15.34 13.00
C SER A 206 0.03 14.92 13.57
N ILE A 207 -0.41 15.54 14.67
CA ILE A 207 -1.73 15.26 15.28
C ILE A 207 -2.84 15.56 14.28
N LEU A 208 -2.78 16.69 13.59
CA LEU A 208 -3.78 17.06 12.58
C LEU A 208 -3.83 16.04 11.44
N LYS A 209 -2.66 15.72 10.84
CA LYS A 209 -2.54 14.75 9.75
C LYS A 209 -3.07 13.38 10.13
N LEU A 210 -2.66 12.86 11.30
CA LEU A 210 -3.08 11.54 11.78
C LEU A 210 -4.56 11.50 12.14
N THR A 211 -5.09 12.54 12.78
CA THR A 211 -6.52 12.61 13.14
C THR A 211 -7.39 12.55 11.88
N ILE A 212 -7.03 13.30 10.84
CA ILE A 212 -7.74 13.27 9.56
C ILE A 212 -7.56 11.91 8.88
N LEU A 213 -6.34 11.38 8.80
CA LEU A 213 -6.09 10.07 8.21
C LEU A 213 -6.94 8.97 8.86
N PHE A 214 -6.91 8.86 10.19
CA PHE A 214 -7.62 7.82 10.92
C PHE A 214 -9.13 8.01 10.93
N SER A 215 -9.64 9.24 11.07
CA SER A 215 -11.08 9.50 11.01
C SER A 215 -11.66 9.10 9.65
N LEU A 216 -11.01 9.49 8.56
CA LEU A 216 -11.42 9.11 7.20
C LEU A 216 -11.27 7.60 6.97
N LEU A 217 -10.20 6.98 7.48
CA LEU A 217 -9.98 5.53 7.37
C LEU A 217 -11.06 4.73 8.09
N VAL A 218 -11.31 5.02 9.37
CA VAL A 218 -12.30 4.31 10.20
C VAL A 218 -13.69 4.48 9.59
N TRP A 219 -14.02 5.69 9.16
CA TRP A 219 -15.28 5.98 8.48
C TRP A 219 -15.43 5.17 7.19
N ALA A 220 -14.45 5.25 6.29
CA ALA A 220 -14.50 4.52 5.03
C ALA A 220 -14.52 3.00 5.23
N LEU A 221 -13.74 2.46 6.18
CA LEU A 221 -13.74 1.03 6.52
C LEU A 221 -15.09 0.56 7.05
N PHE A 222 -15.73 1.35 7.93
CA PHE A 222 -17.03 1.00 8.48
C PHE A 222 -18.09 0.81 7.40
N TYR A 223 -18.19 1.76 6.45
CA TYR A 223 -19.09 1.64 5.31
C TYR A 223 -18.66 0.54 4.34
N TYR A 224 -17.35 0.36 4.15
CA TYR A 224 -16.82 -0.68 3.29
C TYR A 224 -17.21 -2.08 3.80
N PHE A 225 -17.05 -2.37 5.10
CA PHE A 225 -17.47 -3.64 5.70
C PHE A 225 -18.97 -3.88 5.56
N ARG A 226 -19.81 -2.85 5.71
CA ARG A 226 -21.26 -2.95 5.49
C ARG A 226 -21.63 -3.28 4.05
N MET A 227 -20.81 -2.90 3.08
CA MET A 227 -21.02 -3.16 1.65
C MET A 227 -20.62 -4.60 1.23
N ILE A 228 -19.70 -5.25 1.94
CA ILE A 228 -19.15 -6.56 1.56
C ILE A 228 -20.23 -7.65 1.39
N PRO A 229 -21.24 -7.77 2.27
CA PRO A 229 -22.30 -8.77 2.12
C PRO A 229 -23.04 -8.71 0.79
N ASP A 230 -23.24 -7.52 0.24
CA ASP A 230 -24.03 -7.26 -0.97
C ASP A 230 -23.22 -7.51 -2.26
N LYS A 231 -21.90 -7.72 -2.14
CA LYS A 231 -21.04 -8.00 -3.30
C LYS A 231 -21.22 -9.43 -3.79
N ASN A 232 -21.08 -9.59 -5.10
CA ASN A 232 -21.11 -10.90 -5.77
C ASN A 232 -20.16 -11.90 -5.07
N LYS A 233 -20.63 -13.12 -4.84
CA LYS A 233 -19.88 -14.23 -4.20
C LYS A 233 -18.47 -14.43 -4.77
N LYS A 234 -18.25 -14.13 -6.06
CA LYS A 234 -16.91 -14.21 -6.68
C LYS A 234 -15.95 -13.14 -6.18
N LEU A 235 -16.40 -11.89 -6.05
CA LEU A 235 -15.55 -10.73 -5.70
C LEU A 235 -15.48 -10.50 -4.18
N LYS A 236 -16.47 -11.00 -3.42
CA LYS A 236 -16.55 -10.84 -1.97
C LYS A 236 -15.24 -11.13 -1.23
N PRO A 237 -14.48 -12.20 -1.53
CA PRO A 237 -13.24 -12.44 -0.79
C PRO A 237 -12.11 -11.48 -1.17
N SER A 238 -12.10 -10.92 -2.39
CA SER A 238 -11.15 -9.86 -2.75
C SER A 238 -11.40 -8.59 -1.93
N TYR A 239 -12.66 -8.26 -1.65
CA TYR A 239 -13.02 -7.14 -0.76
C TYR A 239 -12.57 -7.41 0.68
N PHE A 240 -12.76 -8.63 1.20
CA PHE A 240 -12.21 -8.99 2.52
C PHE A 240 -10.69 -8.89 2.58
N LEU A 241 -9.97 -9.32 1.54
CA LEU A 241 -8.51 -9.20 1.49
C LEU A 241 -8.05 -7.74 1.56
N ILE A 242 -8.75 -6.82 0.88
CA ILE A 242 -8.44 -5.38 0.93
C ILE A 242 -8.69 -4.82 2.33
N ALA A 243 -9.81 -5.18 2.96
CA ALA A 243 -10.12 -4.73 4.32
C ALA A 243 -9.09 -5.23 5.34
N TRP A 244 -8.73 -6.52 5.29
CA TRP A 244 -7.68 -7.07 6.14
C TRP A 244 -6.31 -6.48 5.83
N ALA A 245 -6.02 -6.11 4.58
CA ALA A 245 -4.78 -5.43 4.21
C ALA A 245 -4.70 -4.04 4.87
N SER A 246 -5.80 -3.29 4.91
CA SER A 246 -5.86 -2.02 5.67
C SER A 246 -5.59 -2.22 7.15
N VAL A 247 -6.19 -3.24 7.77
CA VAL A 247 -5.98 -3.55 9.20
C VAL A 247 -4.51 -3.92 9.47
N ILE A 248 -3.92 -4.79 8.65
CA ILE A 248 -2.52 -5.19 8.77
C ILE A 248 -1.59 -3.98 8.57
N ALA A 249 -1.87 -3.11 7.61
CA ALA A 249 -1.08 -1.91 7.40
C ALA A 249 -1.11 -0.95 8.61
N VAL A 250 -2.26 -0.81 9.28
CA VAL A 250 -2.34 -0.05 10.54
C VAL A 250 -1.53 -0.73 11.65
N LEU A 251 -1.61 -2.05 11.78
CA LEU A 251 -0.80 -2.79 12.77
C LEU A 251 0.70 -2.60 12.53
N ILE A 252 1.15 -2.64 11.27
CA ILE A 252 2.52 -2.34 10.88
C ILE A 252 2.92 -0.92 11.29
N ALA A 253 2.07 0.08 11.04
CA ALA A 253 2.34 1.45 11.45
C ALA A 253 2.43 1.62 12.97
N LEU A 254 1.60 0.89 13.73
CA LEU A 254 1.63 0.91 15.20
C LEU A 254 2.93 0.34 15.78
N ILE A 255 3.49 -0.71 15.19
CA ILE A 255 4.72 -1.35 15.69
C ILE A 255 6.01 -0.83 15.04
N ALA A 256 5.91 0.00 13.99
CA ALA A 256 7.06 0.52 13.25
C ALA A 256 8.10 1.17 14.19
N PRO A 257 9.41 0.95 13.98
CA PRO A 257 10.44 1.49 14.86
C PRO A 257 10.55 3.02 14.77
N ILE A 258 10.36 3.58 13.58
CA ILE A 258 10.46 5.02 13.32
C ILE A 258 9.06 5.58 13.07
N LYS A 259 8.70 6.62 13.81
CA LYS A 259 7.41 7.31 13.72
C LYS A 259 7.56 8.66 13.02
N ASN A 260 7.47 8.68 11.69
CA ASN A 260 7.63 9.92 10.89
C ASN A 260 6.59 10.07 9.77
N GLY A 261 5.63 9.15 9.68
CA GLY A 261 4.57 9.10 8.68
C GLY A 261 4.86 8.13 7.54
N SER A 262 6.13 7.74 7.35
CA SER A 262 6.54 6.84 6.27
C SER A 262 6.03 5.40 6.47
N GLU A 263 5.79 4.99 7.71
CA GLU A 263 5.29 3.65 8.04
C GLU A 263 3.87 3.39 7.52
N PHE A 264 3.11 4.46 7.27
CA PHE A 264 1.76 4.40 6.69
C PHE A 264 1.77 4.15 5.18
N LEU A 265 2.94 4.03 4.54
CA LEU A 265 3.06 3.74 3.11
C LEU A 265 2.28 2.48 2.69
N PHE A 266 2.28 1.44 3.53
CA PHE A 266 1.54 0.20 3.28
C PHE A 266 0.02 0.37 3.32
N LEU A 267 -0.47 1.44 3.98
CA LEU A 267 -1.88 1.75 4.10
C LEU A 267 -2.42 2.45 2.84
N LEU A 268 -1.58 3.16 2.09
CA LEU A 268 -2.01 4.01 0.97
C LEU A 268 -2.85 3.25 -0.06
N ALA A 269 -2.35 2.11 -0.54
CA ALA A 269 -3.02 1.31 -1.57
C ALA A 269 -4.36 0.71 -1.09
N PRO A 270 -4.43 -0.06 0.02
CA PRO A 270 -5.70 -0.62 0.47
C PRO A 270 -6.69 0.48 0.90
N PHE A 271 -6.24 1.55 1.55
CA PHE A 271 -7.11 2.67 1.90
C PHE A 271 -7.67 3.38 0.66
N ALA A 272 -6.85 3.61 -0.36
CA ALA A 272 -7.32 4.19 -1.62
C ALA A 272 -8.45 3.37 -2.28
N ILE A 273 -8.36 2.03 -2.24
CA ILE A 273 -9.40 1.15 -2.78
C ILE A 273 -10.67 1.18 -1.93
N VAL A 274 -10.53 1.18 -0.60
CA VAL A 274 -11.64 1.28 0.36
C VAL A 274 -12.39 2.60 0.14
N MET A 275 -11.65 3.71 0.10
CA MET A 275 -12.21 5.04 -0.11
C MET A 275 -12.89 5.17 -1.47
N ALA A 276 -12.31 4.62 -2.53
CA ALA A 276 -12.90 4.65 -3.86
C ALA A 276 -14.29 3.99 -3.89
N ASN A 277 -14.42 2.82 -3.25
CA ASN A 277 -15.71 2.14 -3.12
C ASN A 277 -16.71 2.93 -2.28
N TYR A 278 -16.23 3.60 -1.22
CA TYR A 278 -17.06 4.47 -0.41
C TYR A 278 -17.57 5.69 -1.21
N MET A 279 -16.67 6.40 -1.89
CA MET A 279 -17.02 7.53 -2.77
C MET A 279 -17.92 7.12 -3.93
N GLU A 280 -17.85 5.89 -4.39
CA GLU A 280 -18.76 5.37 -5.41
C GLU A 280 -20.19 5.17 -4.87
N MET A 281 -20.32 4.66 -3.64
CA MET A 281 -21.60 4.33 -3.01
C MET A 281 -22.42 5.55 -2.61
N ILE A 282 -21.77 6.62 -2.16
CA ILE A 282 -22.45 7.84 -1.72
C ILE A 282 -23.11 8.57 -2.90
N SER A 283 -24.34 9.01 -2.71
CA SER A 283 -25.07 9.81 -3.71
C SER A 283 -24.74 11.31 -3.59
N GLU A 284 -24.51 11.76 -2.37
CA GLU A 284 -24.29 13.13 -1.94
C GLU A 284 -22.94 13.65 -2.42
N ARG A 285 -22.96 14.52 -3.43
CA ARG A 285 -21.75 15.07 -4.05
C ARG A 285 -20.92 15.92 -3.09
N TRP A 286 -21.58 16.65 -2.19
CA TRP A 286 -20.90 17.54 -1.23
C TRP A 286 -19.96 16.76 -0.31
N PHE A 287 -20.36 15.56 0.12
CA PHE A 287 -19.56 14.74 1.03
C PHE A 287 -18.26 14.26 0.37
N LYS A 288 -18.30 13.90 -0.91
CA LYS A 288 -17.10 13.51 -1.67
C LYS A 288 -16.11 14.66 -1.80
N GLU A 289 -16.60 15.88 -2.01
CA GLU A 289 -15.74 17.07 -2.09
C GLU A 289 -15.14 17.45 -0.73
N VAL A 290 -15.88 17.28 0.39
CA VAL A 290 -15.31 17.50 1.73
C VAL A 290 -14.13 16.56 1.97
N PHE A 291 -14.26 15.29 1.60
CA PHE A 291 -13.17 14.31 1.72
C PHE A 291 -11.93 14.72 0.93
N VAL A 292 -12.11 15.06 -0.35
CA VAL A 292 -11.01 15.51 -1.22
C VAL A 292 -10.42 16.82 -0.71
N GLY A 293 -11.27 17.76 -0.28
CA GLY A 293 -10.87 19.05 0.28
C GLY A 293 -10.00 18.88 1.52
N LEU A 294 -10.39 18.02 2.47
CA LEU A 294 -9.60 17.73 3.66
C LEU A 294 -8.23 17.17 3.31
N LEU A 295 -8.15 16.20 2.38
CA LEU A 295 -6.87 15.62 1.98
C LEU A 295 -5.94 16.60 1.23
N ILE A 296 -6.48 17.65 0.61
CA ILE A 296 -5.68 18.70 -0.05
C ILE A 296 -5.27 19.79 0.95
N VAL A 297 -6.20 20.23 1.80
CA VAL A 297 -6.01 21.38 2.69
C VAL A 297 -5.11 21.03 3.87
N VAL A 298 -5.25 19.82 4.44
CA VAL A 298 -4.48 19.41 5.63
C VAL A 298 -2.96 19.42 5.41
N PRO A 299 -2.41 18.88 4.30
CA PRO A 299 -0.99 19.01 4.02
C PRO A 299 -0.53 20.48 3.95
N ILE A 300 -1.33 21.37 3.36
CA ILE A 300 -1.00 22.79 3.20
C ILE A 300 -1.01 23.50 4.56
N ILE A 301 -2.05 23.30 5.37
CA ILE A 301 -2.11 23.85 6.72
C ILE A 301 -0.97 23.28 7.58
N GLY A 302 -0.65 22.00 7.40
CA GLY A 302 0.45 21.35 8.10
C GLY A 302 1.81 22.04 7.88
N LEU A 303 2.06 22.59 6.69
CA LEU A 303 3.27 23.36 6.41
C LEU A 303 3.34 24.71 7.15
N MET A 304 2.23 25.19 7.71
CA MET A 304 2.13 26.46 8.43
C MET A 304 2.14 26.31 9.96
N LEU A 305 2.05 25.06 10.47
CA LEU A 305 1.97 24.73 11.90
C LEU A 305 3.33 24.33 12.48
#